data_AF-A0A183LTE9-F1
#
_entry.id   AF-A0A183LTE9-F1
#
_cell.length_a   1.000
_cell.length_b   1.000
_cell.length_c   1.000
_cell.angle_alpha   90.00
_cell.angle_beta   90.00
_cell.angle_gamma   90.00
#
_symmetry.space_group_name_H-M   'P 1'
#
loop_
_entity.id
_entity.type
_entity.pdbx_description
1 polymer ?
#
loop_
_entity_poly.entity_id
_entity_poly.type
_entity_poly.pdbx_seq_one_letter_code
_entity_poly.pdbx_strand_id
1 'polypeptide(L)'
;MISSKRKFSSLNSLFLIQALDINNDCLESDLDLNLRYPLDPPEVINCLELCSRSALFIFRGHLYRQEEGIAMGSPVYPIVANLFMHSLETSAIAKSVYSPKLWLRYVDDIFIINKNNIFL
;
A
#
# COMPACT_ATOMS: atom_id res chain seq x y z
N MET A 1 -21.56 -29.18 10.54
CA MET A 1 -22.30 -28.11 9.83
C MET A 1 -21.31 -27.36 8.96
N ILE A 2 -21.37 -27.59 7.64
CA ILE A 2 -20.39 -27.11 6.68
C ILE A 2 -20.64 -25.61 6.45
N SER A 3 -19.84 -24.75 7.08
CA SER A 3 -19.83 -23.32 6.78
C SER A 3 -19.20 -23.13 5.40
N SER A 4 -20.06 -23.07 4.38
CA SER A 4 -19.70 -22.71 3.02
C SER A 4 -19.14 -21.29 3.05
N LYS A 5 -17.81 -21.17 3.10
CA LYS A 5 -17.09 -19.91 2.88
C LYS A 5 -17.40 -19.44 1.45
N ARG A 6 -18.44 -18.64 1.29
CA ARG A 6 -18.83 -18.05 0.00
C ARG A 6 -17.87 -16.89 -0.29
N LYS A 7 -17.08 -17.09 -1.34
CA LYS A 7 -15.90 -16.31 -1.71
C LYS A 7 -16.29 -15.05 -2.47
N PHE A 8 -15.69 -13.93 -2.10
CA PHE A 8 -15.67 -12.70 -2.89
C PHE A 8 -14.21 -12.46 -3.28
N SER A 9 -13.87 -12.68 -4.54
CA SER A 9 -12.53 -12.40 -5.08
C SER A 9 -12.53 -11.00 -5.69
N SER A 10 -11.84 -10.06 -5.05
CA SER A 10 -11.45 -8.80 -5.66
C SER A 10 -10.04 -8.98 -6.22
N LEU A 11 -9.78 -8.48 -7.44
CA LEU A 11 -8.56 -8.68 -8.26
C LEU A 11 -7.23 -8.20 -7.64
N ASN A 12 -7.15 -7.95 -6.32
CA ASN A 12 -6.09 -7.20 -5.67
C ASN A 12 -5.23 -8.03 -4.69
N SER A 13 -5.31 -9.36 -4.65
CA SER A 13 -4.50 -10.18 -3.71
C SER A 13 -2.99 -10.08 -3.96
N LEU A 14 -2.57 -10.02 -5.22
CA LEU A 14 -1.16 -9.88 -5.60
C LEU A 14 -0.55 -8.54 -5.15
N PHE A 15 -1.37 -7.48 -5.13
CA PHE A 15 -0.93 -6.14 -4.77
C PHE A 15 -0.57 -6.03 -3.29
N LEU A 16 -1.26 -6.76 -2.40
CA LEU A 16 -0.97 -6.71 -0.97
C LEU A 16 0.35 -7.36 -0.59
N ILE A 17 0.61 -8.55 -1.12
CA ILE A 17 1.81 -9.31 -0.76
C ILE A 17 3.03 -8.53 -1.24
N GLN A 18 3.01 -8.08 -2.50
CA GLN A 18 4.07 -7.21 -3.03
C GLN A 18 4.20 -5.90 -2.27
N ALA A 19 3.09 -5.27 -1.88
CA ALA A 19 3.14 -4.04 -1.08
C ALA A 19 3.73 -4.28 0.30
N LEU A 20 3.40 -5.39 0.98
CA LEU A 20 3.96 -5.71 2.30
C LEU A 20 5.46 -6.01 2.21
N ASP A 21 5.90 -6.74 1.20
CA ASP A 21 7.32 -7.04 0.96
C ASP A 21 8.12 -5.74 0.73
N ILE A 22 7.62 -4.88 -0.18
CA ILE A 22 8.26 -3.58 -0.48
C ILE A 22 8.23 -2.64 0.74
N ASN A 23 7.17 -2.70 1.54
CA ASN A 23 7.08 -1.91 2.77
C ASN A 23 8.13 -2.35 3.80
N ASN A 24 8.48 -3.63 3.87
CA ASN A 24 9.55 -4.09 4.77
C ASN A 24 10.88 -3.47 4.39
N ASP A 25 11.25 -3.58 3.12
CA ASP A 25 12.51 -3.03 2.62
C ASP A 25 12.59 -1.52 2.85
N CYS A 26 11.48 -0.80 2.64
CA CYS A 26 11.42 0.63 2.90
C CYS A 26 11.51 0.98 4.39
N LEU A 27 10.82 0.24 5.28
CA LEU A 27 10.84 0.49 6.72
C LEU A 27 12.20 0.14 7.34
N GLU A 28 12.87 -0.91 6.88
CA GLU A 28 14.23 -1.26 7.32
C GLU A 28 15.27 -0.20 6.89
N SER A 29 15.03 0.51 5.78
CA SER A 29 15.91 1.57 5.30
C SER A 29 15.77 2.91 6.05
N ASP A 30 14.69 3.09 6.83
CA ASP A 30 14.43 4.33 7.59
C ASP A 30 15.09 4.26 8.98
N LEU A 31 16.32 4.78 9.07
CA LEU A 31 17.10 4.84 10.32
C LEU A 31 16.42 5.68 11.42
N ASP A 32 15.49 6.58 11.05
CA ASP A 32 14.78 7.48 11.97
C ASP A 32 13.40 6.94 12.37
N LEU A 33 13.02 5.73 11.95
CA LEU A 33 11.69 5.16 12.23
C LEU A 33 11.44 5.07 13.75
N ASN A 34 12.45 4.61 14.50
CA ASN A 34 12.40 4.45 15.96
C ASN A 34 12.34 5.79 16.72
N LEU A 35 12.64 6.92 16.05
CA LEU A 35 12.46 8.26 16.61
C LEU A 35 11.04 8.79 16.42
N ARG A 36 10.32 8.28 15.41
CA ARG A 36 8.96 8.73 15.05
C ARG A 36 7.87 7.85 15.65
N TYR A 37 8.12 6.55 15.77
CA TYR A 37 7.20 5.58 16.34
C TYR A 37 7.93 4.57 17.24
N PRO A 38 7.27 4.08 18.31
CA PRO A 38 7.86 3.11 19.22
C PRO A 38 7.75 1.65 18.71
N LEU A 39 7.54 1.44 17.42
CA LEU A 39 7.32 0.11 16.82
C LEU A 39 8.42 -0.22 15.83
N ASP A 40 8.96 -1.43 15.94
CA ASP A 40 9.95 -1.92 14.99
C ASP A 40 9.27 -2.27 13.62
N PRO A 41 9.98 -2.13 12.48
CA PRO A 41 9.49 -2.50 11.15
C PRO A 41 8.73 -3.85 11.06
N PRO A 42 9.25 -4.97 11.60
CA PRO A 42 8.56 -6.27 11.56
C PRO A 42 7.25 -6.28 12.34
N GLU A 43 7.13 -5.51 13.42
CA GLU A 43 5.89 -5.42 14.20
C GLU A 43 4.81 -4.69 13.40
N VAL A 44 5.19 -3.60 12.73
CA VAL A 44 4.28 -2.85 11.85
C VAL A 44 3.73 -3.76 10.76
N ILE A 45 4.57 -4.56 10.12
CA ILE A 45 4.16 -5.47 9.03
C ILE A 45 3.25 -6.57 9.54
N ASN A 46 3.57 -7.16 10.69
CA ASN A 46 2.72 -8.17 11.30
C ASN A 46 1.33 -7.60 11.64
N CYS A 47 1.27 -6.36 12.16
CA CYS A 47 0.01 -5.66 12.37
C CYS A 47 -0.75 -5.44 11.04
N LEU A 48 -0.08 -5.00 9.98
CA LEU A 48 -0.69 -4.80 8.66
C LEU A 48 -1.22 -6.12 8.07
N GLU A 49 -0.49 -7.21 8.22
CA GLU A 49 -0.91 -8.55 7.76
C GLU A 49 -2.15 -9.02 8.54
N LEU A 50 -2.14 -8.89 9.86
CA LEU A 50 -3.27 -9.25 10.73
C LEU A 50 -4.53 -8.44 10.40
N CYS A 51 -4.39 -7.12 10.22
CA CYS A 51 -5.50 -6.26 9.82
C CYS A 51 -6.06 -6.63 8.44
N SER A 52 -5.20 -7.03 7.51
CA SER A 52 -5.62 -7.46 6.17
C SER A 52 -6.35 -8.80 6.20
N ARG A 53 -5.90 -9.75 7.01
CA ARG A 53 -6.48 -11.11 7.13
C ARG A 53 -7.78 -11.15 7.95
N SER A 54 -8.05 -10.10 8.72
CA SER A 54 -9.24 -9.98 9.59
C SER A 54 -10.37 -9.15 8.97
N ALA A 55 -10.29 -8.84 7.68
CA ALA A 55 -11.35 -8.13 6.94
C ALA A 55 -12.65 -8.96 6.88
N LEU A 56 -13.58 -8.65 7.79
CA LEU A 56 -14.91 -9.21 7.89
C LEU A 56 -15.95 -8.14 7.54
N PHE A 57 -17.00 -8.52 6.82
CA PHE A 57 -18.11 -7.62 6.50
C PHE A 57 -19.45 -8.35 6.52
N ILE A 58 -20.54 -7.62 6.78
CA ILE A 58 -21.90 -8.16 6.76
C ILE A 58 -22.60 -7.71 5.48
N PHE A 59 -23.17 -8.65 4.74
CA PHE A 59 -24.00 -8.37 3.58
C PHE A 59 -25.28 -9.20 3.65
N ARG A 60 -26.45 -8.55 3.54
CA ARG A 60 -27.77 -9.20 3.65
C ARG A 60 -27.91 -10.10 4.88
N GLY A 61 -27.40 -9.65 6.03
CA GLY A 61 -27.48 -10.39 7.30
C GLY A 61 -26.53 -11.58 7.43
N HIS A 62 -25.64 -11.80 6.45
CA HIS A 62 -24.63 -12.85 6.49
C HIS A 62 -23.24 -12.26 6.67
N LEU A 63 -22.42 -12.90 7.50
CA LEU A 63 -21.02 -12.56 7.71
C LEU A 63 -20.16 -13.18 6.61
N TYR A 64 -19.34 -12.35 5.98
CA TYR A 64 -18.37 -12.73 4.97
C TYR A 64 -16.97 -12.34 5.41
N ARG A 65 -15.99 -13.10 4.94
CA ARG A 65 -14.58 -12.76 5.06
C ARG A 65 -14.04 -12.42 3.68
N GLN A 66 -13.34 -11.31 3.60
CA GLN A 66 -12.58 -10.98 2.40
C GLN A 66 -11.29 -11.80 2.41
N GLU A 67 -11.12 -12.65 1.40
CA GLU A 67 -9.93 -13.50 1.25
C GLU A 67 -8.89 -12.83 0.32
N GLU A 68 -9.32 -11.91 -0.54
CA GLU A 68 -8.45 -11.22 -1.51
C GLU A 68 -8.68 -9.70 -1.53
N GLY A 69 -7.58 -8.95 -1.57
CA GLY A 69 -7.56 -7.49 -1.49
C GLY A 69 -7.87 -6.96 -0.08
N ILE A 70 -7.79 -5.66 0.08
CA ILE A 70 -8.24 -4.96 1.32
C ILE A 70 -9.65 -4.42 1.10
N ALA A 71 -10.47 -4.44 2.15
CA ALA A 71 -11.81 -3.86 2.13
C ALA A 71 -11.73 -2.37 1.80
N MET A 72 -12.53 -1.89 0.84
CA MET A 72 -12.70 -0.46 0.64
C MET A 72 -13.29 0.14 1.93
N GLY A 73 -12.61 1.13 2.49
CA GLY A 73 -12.94 1.68 3.82
C GLY A 73 -12.14 1.08 4.98
N SER A 74 -11.22 0.14 4.72
CA SER A 74 -10.24 -0.26 5.72
C SER A 74 -9.32 0.93 6.06
N PRO A 75 -9.12 1.26 7.34
CA PRO A 75 -8.20 2.32 7.74
C PRO A 75 -6.73 2.01 7.38
N VAL A 76 -6.44 0.74 7.07
CA VAL A 76 -5.09 0.26 6.71
C VAL A 76 -4.78 0.45 5.23
N TYR A 77 -5.81 0.47 4.37
CA TYR A 77 -5.62 0.58 2.91
C TYR A 77 -4.84 1.82 2.49
N PRO A 78 -5.18 3.05 2.97
CA PRO A 78 -4.48 4.25 2.54
C PRO A 78 -2.99 4.24 2.92
N ILE A 79 -2.66 3.63 4.06
CA ILE A 79 -1.28 3.54 4.55
C ILE A 79 -0.47 2.63 3.63
N VAL A 80 -0.96 1.41 3.39
CA VAL A 80 -0.28 0.42 2.53
C VAL A 80 -0.13 0.94 1.10
N ALA A 81 -1.18 1.54 0.54
CA ALA A 81 -1.14 2.13 -0.79
C ALA A 81 -0.12 3.27 -0.86
N ASN A 82 -0.05 4.12 0.17
CA ASN A 82 0.86 5.26 0.20
C ASN A 82 2.33 4.84 0.26
N LEU A 83 2.70 3.84 1.08
CA LEU A 83 4.08 3.35 1.11
C LEU A 83 4.48 2.67 -0.21
N PHE A 84 3.61 1.82 -0.76
CA PHE A 84 3.87 1.14 -2.04
C PHE A 84 4.09 2.15 -3.17
N MET A 85 3.19 3.14 -3.30
CA MET A 85 3.32 4.19 -4.30
C MET A 85 4.57 5.03 -4.08
N HIS A 86 4.94 5.33 -2.83
CA HIS A 86 6.18 6.05 -2.53
C HIS A 86 7.43 5.29 -3.02
N SER A 87 7.49 3.97 -2.80
CA SER A 87 8.61 3.15 -3.29
C SER A 87 8.68 3.07 -4.82
N LEU A 88 7.52 2.88 -5.47
CA LEU A 88 7.41 2.89 -6.92
C LEU A 88 7.84 4.22 -7.53
N GLU A 89 7.35 5.33 -6.97
CA GLU A 89 7.67 6.68 -7.43
C GLU A 89 9.14 7.00 -7.24
N THR A 90 9.69 6.69 -6.07
CA THR A 90 11.11 6.91 -5.78
C THR A 90 11.99 6.14 -6.77
N SER A 91 11.65 4.87 -7.03
CA SER A 91 12.34 4.04 -8.01
C SER A 91 12.20 4.56 -9.44
N ALA A 92 11.00 5.03 -9.83
CA ALA A 92 10.73 5.55 -11.16
C ALA A 92 11.42 6.89 -11.41
N ILE A 93 11.39 7.80 -10.44
CA ILE A 93 12.04 9.11 -10.49
C ILE A 93 13.55 8.94 -10.54
N ALA A 94 14.13 8.04 -9.73
CA ALA A 94 15.57 7.76 -9.73
C ALA A 94 16.06 7.19 -11.07
N LYS A 95 15.22 6.42 -11.78
CA LYS A 95 15.53 5.85 -13.10
C LYS A 95 15.18 6.78 -14.27
N SER A 96 14.52 7.90 -14.03
CA SER A 96 14.07 8.80 -15.09
C SER A 96 15.25 9.58 -15.69
N VAL A 97 15.34 9.57 -17.03
CA VAL A 97 16.29 10.40 -17.79
C VAL A 97 15.97 11.89 -17.61
N TYR A 98 14.69 12.22 -17.46
CA TYR A 98 14.20 13.58 -17.25
C TYR A 98 13.49 13.63 -15.90
N SER A 99 14.24 13.89 -14.84
CA SER A 99 13.66 14.00 -13.51
C SER A 99 12.78 15.27 -13.41
N PRO A 100 11.58 15.15 -12.81
CA PRO A 100 10.71 16.29 -12.61
C PRO A 100 11.37 17.33 -11.70
N LYS A 101 11.10 18.61 -11.94
CA LYS A 101 11.49 19.71 -11.05
C LYS A 101 10.70 19.66 -9.74
N LEU A 102 9.43 19.27 -9.82
CA LEU A 102 8.54 19.10 -8.69
C LEU A 102 7.65 17.89 -8.93
N TRP A 103 7.54 17.03 -7.91
CA TRP A 103 6.63 15.90 -7.86
C TRP A 103 5.86 15.97 -6.55
N LEU A 104 4.54 16.11 -6.62
CA LEU A 104 3.64 16.12 -5.47
C LEU A 104 2.55 15.09 -5.73
N ARG A 105 2.22 14.28 -4.72
CA ARG A 105 1.10 13.34 -4.78
C ARG A 105 0.15 13.55 -3.61
N TYR A 106 -1.14 13.55 -3.89
CA TYR A 106 -2.22 13.49 -2.90
C TYR A 106 -3.08 12.26 -3.18
N VAL A 107 -2.88 11.19 -2.40
CA VAL A 107 -3.54 9.88 -2.57
C VAL A 107 -3.38 9.36 -4.00
N ASP A 108 -4.37 9.58 -4.86
CA ASP A 108 -4.42 9.14 -6.27
C ASP A 108 -4.06 10.26 -7.26
N ASP A 109 -4.06 11.52 -6.83
CA ASP A 109 -3.78 12.68 -7.68
C ASP A 109 -2.29 13.02 -7.68
N ILE A 110 -1.73 13.28 -8.86
CA ILE A 110 -0.31 13.63 -9.02
C ILE A 110 -0.19 14.99 -9.71
N PHE A 111 0.61 15.88 -9.12
CA PHE A 111 0.99 17.16 -9.69
C PHE A 111 2.49 17.18 -9.99
N ILE A 112 2.84 17.46 -11.24
CA ILE A 112 4.21 17.36 -11.74
C ILE A 112 4.59 18.66 -12.46
N ILE A 113 5.76 19.20 -12.17
CA ILE A 113 6.40 20.25 -12.97
C ILE A 113 7.68 19.69 -13.56
N ASN A 114 7.80 19.65 -14.88
CA ASN A 114 9.02 19.26 -15.58
C ASN A 114 9.82 20.48 -16.03
N LYS A 115 11.15 20.32 -16.15
CA LYS A 115 11.98 21.31 -16.87
C LYS A 115 11.78 21.08 -18.36
N ASN A 116 11.39 22.12 -19.09
CA ASN A 116 11.38 22.07 -20.54
C ASN A 116 12.83 22.02 -21.05
N ASN A 117 13.29 20.84 -21.48
CA ASN A 117 14.30 20.74 -22.53
C ASN A 117 13.62 20.10 -23.73
N ILE A 118 12.72 20.86 -24.35
CA ILE A 118 12.20 20.55 -25.66
C ILE A 118 13.31 20.96 -26.64
N PHE A 119 14.20 20.03 -26.99
CA PHE A 119 14.78 20.05 -28.32
C PHE A 119 13.88 19.12 -29.15
N LEU A 120 12.90 19.72 -29.82
CA LEU A 120 12.29 19.12 -31.00
C LEU A 120 13.33 19.10 -32.13
#